data_AF-A0A959NIY5-F1
#
_entry.id   AF-A0A959NIY5-F1
#
_cell.length_a   1.000
_cell.length_b   1.000
_cell.length_c   1.000
_cell.angle_alpha   90.00
_cell.angle_beta   90.00
_cell.angle_gamma   90.00
#
_symmetry.space_group_name_H-M   'P 1'
#
loop_
_entity.id
_entity.type
_entity.pdbx_description
1 polymer ?
#
loop_
_entity_poly.entity_id
_entity_poly.type
_entity_poly.pdbx_seq_one_letter_code
_entity_poly.pdbx_strand_id
1 'polypeptide(L)'
;MKLTLKIAKTLVRFINGESVPNSSVKSQIIEELIAENILFRKGKHKKHLELINEEGLQMYLANQLQINNLNDYISALENEESTRAEFVKITTDSKHSKERTFKGFLVNCYTTIKAELNEQEITINPSLGSFIFIYDYETFKIPKGITVVGVENPRNFRHIQEQKYLFE
;
A
#
# COMPACT_ATOMS: atom_id res chain seq x y z
N MET A 1 6.10 -6.78 12.91
CA MET A 1 7.08 -6.49 13.99
C MET A 1 6.95 -5.02 14.36
N LYS A 2 7.04 -4.60 15.63
CA LYS A 2 6.87 -3.17 16.00
C LYS A 2 8.23 -2.58 16.40
N LEU A 3 8.59 -1.44 15.81
CA LEU A 3 9.78 -0.67 16.18
C LEU A 3 9.54 -0.03 17.55
N THR A 4 10.42 -0.30 18.53
CA THR A 4 10.29 0.31 19.86
C THR A 4 10.85 1.74 19.84
N LEU A 5 10.33 2.61 20.72
CA LEU A 5 10.78 4.00 20.83
C LEU A 5 12.31 4.11 21.03
N LYS A 6 12.88 3.21 21.85
CA LYS A 6 14.32 3.15 22.09
C LYS A 6 15.10 2.87 20.80
N ILE A 7 14.65 1.93 19.98
CA ILE A 7 15.32 1.58 18.72
C ILE A 7 15.11 2.72 17.70
N ALA A 8 13.90 3.28 17.59
CA ALA A 8 13.62 4.40 16.69
C ALA A 8 14.55 5.60 16.95
N LYS A 9 14.70 6.00 18.22
CA LYS A 9 15.66 7.06 18.60
C LYS A 9 17.11 6.70 18.28
N THR A 10 17.46 5.43 18.40
CA THR A 10 18.80 4.96 18.01
C THR A 10 19.03 5.06 16.51
N LEU A 11 18.03 4.73 15.69
CA LEU A 11 18.11 4.87 14.23
C LEU A 11 18.32 6.33 13.82
N VAL A 12 17.71 7.30 14.51
CA VAL A 12 18.00 8.74 14.28
C VAL A 12 19.45 9.07 14.58
N ARG A 13 20.03 8.54 15.67
CA ARG A 13 21.45 8.72 15.99
C ARG A 13 22.36 8.17 14.89
N PHE A 14 22.00 7.02 14.32
CA PHE A 14 22.71 6.43 13.18
C PHE A 14 22.64 7.32 11.93
N ILE A 15 21.47 7.89 11.62
CA ILE A 15 21.30 8.85 10.51
C ILE A 15 22.17 10.09 10.71
N ASN A 16 22.30 10.57 11.95
CA ASN A 16 23.19 11.68 12.30
C ASN A 16 24.69 11.32 12.30
N GLY A 17 25.06 10.10 11.86
CA GLY A 17 26.45 9.65 11.76
C GLY A 17 27.07 9.17 13.08
N GLU A 18 26.27 8.99 14.14
CA GLU A 18 26.79 8.49 15.41
C GLU A 18 27.09 6.98 15.37
N SER A 19 28.14 6.59 16.08
CA SER A 19 28.46 5.18 16.30
C SER A 19 27.99 4.70 17.67
N VAL A 20 27.15 3.67 17.71
CA VAL A 20 26.47 3.22 18.94
C VAL A 20 26.97 1.83 19.37
N PRO A 21 27.23 1.57 20.66
CA PRO A 21 27.66 0.25 21.13
C PRO A 21 26.60 -0.82 20.85
N ASN A 22 26.98 -1.93 20.20
CA ASN A 22 26.09 -3.07 19.88
C ASN A 22 25.40 -3.65 21.13
N SER A 23 26.04 -3.57 22.30
CA SER A 23 25.44 -4.00 23.57
C SER A 23 24.20 -3.20 23.97
N SER A 24 24.09 -1.94 23.55
CA SER A 24 23.02 -1.03 23.98
C SER A 24 21.74 -1.15 23.15
N VAL A 25 21.83 -1.77 21.96
CA VAL A 25 20.80 -1.74 20.90
C VAL A 25 20.46 -3.13 20.35
N LYS A 26 20.61 -4.18 21.16
CA LYS A 26 20.26 -5.54 20.74
C LYS A 26 18.76 -5.66 20.45
N SER A 27 18.41 -5.97 19.21
CA SER A 27 17.06 -6.31 18.78
C SER A 27 17.12 -7.08 17.46
N GLN A 28 16.08 -7.84 17.14
CA GLN A 28 16.01 -8.54 15.87
C GLN A 28 16.03 -7.59 14.66
N ILE A 29 15.41 -6.39 14.76
CA ILE A 29 15.48 -5.36 13.70
C ILE A 29 16.93 -4.96 13.42
N ILE A 30 17.75 -4.80 14.47
CA ILE A 30 19.16 -4.45 14.30
C ILE A 30 19.95 -5.60 13.65
N GLU A 31 19.65 -6.86 13.96
CA GLU A 31 20.28 -8.00 13.26
C GLU A 31 19.87 -8.05 11.77
N GLU A 32 18.60 -7.77 11.44
CA GLU A 32 18.11 -7.70 10.06
C GLU A 32 18.81 -6.57 9.28
N LEU A 33 18.91 -5.38 9.85
CA LEU A 33 19.64 -4.26 9.23
C LEU A 33 21.13 -4.58 9.02
N ILE A 34 21.73 -5.40 9.87
CA ILE A 34 23.12 -5.85 9.67
C ILE A 34 23.19 -6.90 8.55
N ALA A 35 22.23 -7.82 8.49
CA ALA A 35 22.16 -8.84 7.44
C ALA A 35 21.92 -8.21 6.05
N GLU A 36 21.18 -7.11 5.97
CA GLU A 36 20.93 -6.35 4.75
C GLU A 36 22.06 -5.35 4.39
N ASN A 37 23.19 -5.37 5.10
CA ASN A 37 24.31 -4.42 4.92
C ASN A 37 23.89 -2.94 5.05
N ILE A 38 22.90 -2.66 5.89
CA ILE A 38 22.48 -1.28 6.23
C ILE A 38 23.30 -0.76 7.42
N LEU A 39 23.53 -1.61 8.42
CA LEU A 39 24.37 -1.34 9.58
C LEU A 39 25.65 -2.19 9.54
N PHE A 40 26.77 -1.58 9.91
CA PHE A 40 28.06 -2.27 9.96
C PHE A 40 28.56 -2.45 11.41
N ARG A 41 29.10 -3.63 11.70
CA ARG A 41 29.73 -3.97 13.00
C ARG A 41 31.22 -3.66 12.98
N LYS A 42 31.63 -2.60 13.67
CA LYS A 42 33.03 -2.18 13.80
C LYS A 42 33.65 -2.60 15.13
N GLY A 43 34.89 -3.06 15.09
CA GLY A 43 35.72 -3.30 16.29
C GLY A 43 35.79 -4.76 16.76
N LYS A 44 36.97 -5.17 17.22
CA LYS A 44 37.29 -6.56 17.61
C LYS A 44 36.77 -6.94 19.01
N HIS A 45 36.79 -6.01 19.96
CA HIS A 45 36.43 -6.27 21.38
C HIS A 45 35.19 -5.50 21.86
N LYS A 46 35.03 -4.22 21.48
CA LYS A 46 33.80 -3.45 21.68
C LYS A 46 33.16 -3.23 20.32
N LYS A 47 32.20 -4.08 19.96
CA LYS A 47 31.50 -3.96 18.68
C LYS A 47 30.60 -2.73 18.72
N HIS A 48 30.94 -1.72 17.94
CA HIS A 48 30.08 -0.58 17.65
C HIS A 48 29.32 -0.82 16.35
N LEU A 49 28.19 -0.16 16.21
CA LEU A 49 27.40 -0.12 14.99
C LEU A 49 27.50 1.27 14.38
N GLU A 50 27.58 1.33 13.06
CA GLU A 50 27.51 2.57 12.28
C GLU A 50 26.61 2.34 11.06
N LEU A 51 25.91 3.40 10.63
CA LEU A 51 25.14 3.38 9.39
C LEU A 51 26.09 3.43 8.22
N ILE A 52 25.89 2.55 7.25
CA ILE A 52 26.68 2.52 6.01
C ILE A 52 25.82 2.70 4.76
N ASN A 53 24.50 2.56 4.88
CA ASN A 53 23.57 2.76 3.77
C ASN A 53 22.29 3.45 4.26
N GLU A 54 22.24 4.77 4.12
CA GLU A 54 21.08 5.57 4.53
C GLU A 54 19.84 5.30 3.66
N GLU A 55 20.02 5.19 2.35
CA GLU A 55 18.92 4.87 1.41
C GLU A 55 18.32 3.50 1.71
N GLY A 56 19.17 2.49 1.98
CA GLY A 56 18.73 1.16 2.39
C GLY A 56 17.94 1.19 3.71
N LEU A 57 18.33 2.02 4.68
CA LEU A 57 17.57 2.21 5.91
C LEU A 57 16.19 2.82 5.62
N GLN A 58 16.12 3.86 4.80
CA GLN A 58 14.85 4.49 4.41
C GLN A 58 13.91 3.48 3.71
N MET A 59 14.44 2.71 2.76
CA MET A 59 13.70 1.66 2.06
C MET A 59 13.22 0.56 2.99
N TYR A 60 14.06 0.09 3.93
CA TYR A 60 13.67 -0.91 4.91
C TYR A 60 12.54 -0.40 5.81
N LEU A 61 12.65 0.82 6.32
CA LEU A 61 11.62 1.44 7.17
C LEU A 61 10.28 1.56 6.42
N ALA A 62 10.29 2.04 5.18
CA ALA A 62 9.09 2.19 4.38
C ALA A 62 8.45 0.83 4.02
N ASN A 63 9.24 -0.13 3.54
CA ASN A 63 8.71 -1.38 3.01
C ASN A 63 8.37 -2.40 4.10
N GLN A 64 9.23 -2.57 5.10
CA GLN A 64 9.08 -3.60 6.13
C GLN A 64 8.26 -3.13 7.33
N LEU A 65 8.34 -1.83 7.66
CA LEU A 65 7.70 -1.26 8.84
C LEU A 65 6.61 -0.24 8.52
N GLN A 66 6.41 0.12 7.25
CA GLN A 66 5.46 1.15 6.82
C GLN A 66 5.77 2.50 7.51
N ILE A 67 7.04 2.82 7.72
CA ILE A 67 7.48 4.07 8.35
C ILE A 67 8.17 4.93 7.29
N ASN A 68 7.45 5.96 6.81
CA ASN A 68 8.00 6.90 5.81
C ASN A 68 8.79 8.03 6.47
N ASN A 69 8.38 8.46 7.67
CA ASN A 69 9.09 9.46 8.46
C ASN A 69 9.34 8.94 9.88
N LEU A 70 10.61 8.72 10.20
CA LEU A 70 11.04 8.19 11.49
C LEU A 70 10.82 9.19 12.65
N ASN A 71 10.92 10.49 12.39
CA ASN A 71 10.74 11.53 13.42
C ASN A 71 9.26 11.67 13.81
N ASP A 72 8.37 11.60 12.83
CA ASP A 72 6.91 11.61 13.06
C ASP A 72 6.49 10.35 13.83
N TYR A 73 7.08 9.20 13.47
CA TYR A 73 6.88 7.94 14.18
C TYR A 73 7.32 8.01 15.64
N ILE A 74 8.46 8.63 15.93
CA ILE A 74 8.94 8.85 17.30
C ILE A 74 7.98 9.77 18.07
N SER A 75 7.57 10.89 17.47
CA SER A 75 6.63 11.83 18.08
C SER A 75 5.31 11.16 18.46
N ALA A 76 4.80 10.28 17.59
CA ALA A 76 3.62 9.48 17.88
C ALA A 76 3.85 8.48 19.04
N LEU A 77 5.00 7.81 19.08
CA LEU A 77 5.32 6.88 20.17
C LEU A 77 5.52 7.56 21.54
N GLU A 78 5.86 8.84 21.57
CA GLU A 78 6.04 9.62 22.80
C GLU A 78 4.73 10.17 23.36
N ASN A 79 3.72 10.39 22.50
CA ASN A 79 2.41 10.85 22.93
C ASN A 79 1.58 9.68 23.47
N GLU A 80 1.41 9.58 24.80
CA GLU A 80 0.59 8.55 25.46
C GLU A 80 -0.90 8.59 25.07
N GLU A 81 -1.39 9.74 24.56
CA GLU A 81 -2.77 9.92 24.09
C GLU A 81 -2.98 9.60 22.59
N SER A 82 -1.92 9.24 21.85
CA SER A 82 -2.03 9.03 20.42
C SER A 82 -2.85 7.78 20.09
N THR A 83 -4.00 7.99 19.48
CA THR A 83 -4.92 6.89 19.13
C THR A 83 -4.35 6.06 17.99
N ARG A 84 -4.71 4.78 17.90
CA ARG A 84 -4.36 3.89 16.76
C ARG A 84 -4.62 4.54 15.39
N ALA A 85 -5.58 5.46 15.29
CA ALA A 85 -5.91 6.18 14.07
C ALA A 85 -4.81 7.17 13.61
N GLU A 86 -4.06 7.77 14.53
CA GLU A 86 -2.94 8.67 14.21
C GLU A 86 -1.73 7.90 13.71
N PHE A 87 -1.47 6.71 14.28
CA PHE A 87 -0.44 5.79 13.78
C PHE A 87 -0.68 5.33 12.34
N VAL A 88 -1.93 5.08 11.94
CA VAL A 88 -2.29 4.73 10.55
C VAL A 88 -2.04 5.92 9.61
N LYS A 89 -2.18 7.15 10.10
CA LYS A 89 -1.98 8.37 9.31
C LYS A 89 -0.49 8.64 9.03
N ILE A 90 0.38 8.34 9.98
CA ILE A 90 1.84 8.55 9.89
C ILE A 90 2.54 7.43 9.11
N THR A 91 1.97 6.22 9.09
CA THR A 91 2.53 5.04 8.39
C THR A 91 2.08 4.91 6.93
N THR A 92 1.10 5.71 6.51
CA THR A 92 0.49 5.62 5.18
C THR A 92 0.62 6.95 4.44
N ASP A 93 1.85 7.39 4.21
CA ASP A 93 2.09 8.64 3.46
C ASP A 93 1.97 8.45 1.93
N SER A 94 0.86 7.85 1.49
CA SER A 94 0.45 7.81 0.09
C SER A 94 -0.93 8.48 -0.11
N LYS A 95 -1.40 9.25 0.88
CA LYS A 95 -2.72 9.91 0.88
C LYS A 95 -2.64 11.44 0.83
N HIS A 96 -1.56 11.99 0.29
CA HIS A 96 -1.47 13.43 0.04
C HIS A 96 -2.28 13.91 -1.19
N SER A 97 -2.87 13.01 -1.99
CA SER A 97 -4.04 13.35 -2.79
C SER A 97 -5.30 12.87 -2.06
N LYS A 98 -6.28 13.77 -1.87
CA LYS A 98 -7.66 13.39 -1.48
C LYS A 98 -8.37 12.60 -2.59
N GLU A 99 -7.68 12.27 -3.68
CA GLU A 99 -8.24 11.49 -4.77
C GLU A 99 -8.16 10.01 -4.42
N ARG A 100 -9.29 9.33 -4.52
CA ARG A 100 -9.37 7.88 -4.43
C ARG A 100 -8.58 7.31 -5.62
N THR A 101 -7.33 6.89 -5.36
CA THR A 101 -6.39 6.38 -6.38
C THR A 101 -6.86 5.10 -7.08
N PHE A 102 -7.88 4.43 -6.53
CA PHE A 102 -8.55 3.31 -7.16
C PHE A 102 -10.06 3.54 -7.12
N LYS A 103 -10.57 4.14 -8.18
CA LYS A 103 -11.99 4.42 -8.42
C LYS A 103 -12.46 3.64 -9.65
N GLY A 104 -13.75 3.31 -9.68
CA GLY A 104 -14.33 2.53 -10.77
C GLY A 104 -14.98 1.23 -10.35
N PHE A 105 -15.38 0.43 -11.33
CA PHE A 105 -16.06 -0.85 -11.13
C PHE A 105 -15.80 -1.81 -12.29
N LEU A 106 -16.02 -3.10 -12.02
CA LEU A 106 -16.01 -4.13 -13.05
C LEU A 106 -17.34 -4.15 -13.79
N VAL A 107 -17.30 -4.35 -15.10
CA VAL A 107 -18.46 -4.61 -15.94
C VAL A 107 -18.33 -5.99 -16.58
N ASN A 108 -19.48 -6.64 -16.73
CA ASN A 108 -19.63 -7.89 -17.46
C ASN A 108 -20.90 -7.83 -18.33
N CYS A 109 -20.93 -8.57 -19.43
CA CYS A 109 -22.09 -8.68 -20.30
C CYS A 109 -22.11 -10.04 -20.99
N TYR A 110 -23.30 -10.50 -21.37
CA TYR A 110 -23.49 -11.72 -22.18
C TYR A 110 -23.74 -11.41 -23.67
N THR A 111 -23.85 -10.14 -24.03
CA THR A 111 -23.89 -9.64 -25.42
C THR A 111 -22.91 -8.50 -25.58
N THR A 112 -22.24 -8.40 -26.73
CA THR A 112 -21.36 -7.27 -27.06
C THR A 112 -22.09 -5.93 -26.95
N ILE A 113 -21.53 -4.97 -26.22
CA ILE A 113 -22.09 -3.62 -26.07
C ILE A 113 -21.10 -2.61 -26.67
N LYS A 114 -21.59 -1.76 -27.57
CA LYS A 114 -20.88 -0.55 -28.00
C LYS A 114 -21.15 0.56 -27.00
N ALA A 115 -20.12 1.02 -26.32
CA ALA A 115 -20.18 2.04 -25.29
C ALA A 115 -19.25 3.21 -25.65
N GLU A 116 -19.31 4.28 -24.85
CA GLU A 116 -18.42 5.43 -24.95
C GLU A 116 -17.70 5.61 -23.61
N LEU A 117 -16.40 5.88 -23.65
CA LEU A 117 -15.58 6.22 -22.49
C LEU A 117 -14.61 7.33 -22.90
N ASN A 118 -14.57 8.43 -22.16
CA ASN A 118 -13.73 9.59 -22.48
C ASN A 118 -13.89 10.06 -23.94
N GLU A 119 -15.14 10.15 -24.43
CA GLU A 119 -15.49 10.55 -25.80
C GLU A 119 -14.98 9.59 -26.90
N GLN A 120 -14.51 8.40 -26.54
CA GLN A 120 -14.06 7.36 -27.46
C GLN A 120 -15.04 6.18 -27.46
N GLU A 121 -15.34 5.64 -28.64
CA GLU A 121 -16.13 4.42 -28.77
C GLU A 121 -15.29 3.22 -28.29
N ILE A 122 -15.85 2.46 -27.35
CA ILE A 122 -15.26 1.23 -26.83
C ILE A 122 -16.24 0.06 -27.00
N THR A 123 -15.70 -1.15 -27.16
CA THR A 123 -16.51 -2.37 -27.24
C THR A 123 -16.35 -3.17 -25.94
N ILE A 124 -17.45 -3.36 -25.22
CA ILE A 124 -17.52 -4.22 -24.04
C ILE A 124 -17.89 -5.62 -24.50
N ASN A 125 -16.89 -6.50 -24.53
CA ASN A 125 -17.03 -7.93 -24.86
C ASN A 125 -15.97 -8.75 -24.11
N PRO A 126 -16.08 -8.88 -22.77
CA PRO A 126 -15.12 -9.64 -21.99
C PRO A 126 -15.11 -11.12 -22.39
N SER A 127 -13.92 -11.71 -22.47
CA SER A 127 -13.77 -13.16 -22.63
C SER A 127 -14.22 -13.91 -21.37
N LEU A 128 -14.60 -15.18 -21.52
CA LEU A 128 -14.98 -16.02 -20.38
C LEU A 128 -13.89 -16.03 -19.31
N GLY A 129 -14.25 -15.69 -18.06
CA GLY A 129 -13.32 -15.59 -16.95
C GLY A 129 -12.57 -14.25 -16.84
N SER A 130 -12.84 -13.30 -17.75
CA SER A 130 -12.35 -11.93 -17.68
C SER A 130 -13.51 -10.95 -17.52
N PHE A 131 -13.19 -9.74 -17.07
CA PHE A 131 -14.13 -8.64 -16.90
C PHE A 131 -13.40 -7.35 -17.28
N ILE A 132 -14.15 -6.33 -17.68
CA ILE A 132 -13.56 -5.02 -18.01
C ILE A 132 -13.68 -4.12 -16.78
N PHE A 133 -12.57 -3.53 -16.35
CA PHE A 133 -12.59 -2.52 -15.30
C PHE A 133 -12.74 -1.13 -15.92
N ILE A 134 -13.73 -0.37 -15.48
CA ILE A 134 -13.96 1.01 -15.93
C ILE A 134 -13.48 1.96 -14.83
N TYR A 135 -12.30 2.55 -15.02
CA TYR A 135 -11.69 3.47 -14.06
C TYR A 135 -12.31 4.89 -14.14
N ASP A 136 -12.39 5.47 -15.34
CA ASP A 136 -13.00 6.79 -15.59
C ASP A 136 -14.51 6.68 -15.80
N TYR A 137 -15.20 6.05 -14.85
CA TYR A 137 -16.63 5.76 -14.96
C TYR A 137 -17.50 7.02 -15.07
N GLU A 138 -16.99 8.19 -14.68
CA GLU A 138 -17.71 9.45 -14.75
C GLU A 138 -18.08 9.86 -16.19
N THR A 139 -17.32 9.40 -17.19
CA THR A 139 -17.60 9.64 -18.61
C THR A 139 -18.15 8.41 -19.33
N PHE A 140 -18.31 7.29 -18.62
CA PHE A 140 -18.77 6.03 -19.20
C PHE A 140 -20.25 6.09 -19.56
N LYS A 141 -20.58 5.87 -20.84
CA LYS A 141 -21.95 5.87 -21.35
C LYS A 141 -22.25 4.58 -22.11
N ILE A 142 -23.44 4.05 -21.91
CA ILE A 142 -23.97 2.89 -22.62
C ILE A 142 -25.25 3.27 -23.40
N PRO A 143 -25.65 2.51 -24.42
CA PRO A 143 -26.88 2.76 -25.16
C PRO A 143 -28.13 2.64 -24.27
N LYS A 144 -29.16 3.46 -24.54
CA LYS A 144 -30.40 3.51 -23.74
C LYS A 144 -31.19 2.19 -23.72
N GLY A 145 -30.97 1.30 -24.68
CA GLY A 145 -31.66 0.01 -24.79
C GLY A 145 -31.01 -1.11 -23.96
N ILE A 146 -29.98 -0.83 -23.16
CA ILE A 146 -29.30 -1.82 -22.35
C ILE A 146 -29.87 -1.84 -20.92
N THR A 147 -30.25 -3.02 -20.45
CA THR A 147 -30.61 -3.24 -19.05
C THR A 147 -29.36 -3.34 -18.19
N VAL A 148 -29.25 -2.48 -17.17
CA VAL A 148 -28.16 -2.49 -16.19
C VAL A 148 -28.63 -3.17 -14.91
N VAL A 149 -27.84 -4.11 -14.43
CA VAL A 149 -28.16 -4.90 -13.23
C VAL A 149 -27.03 -4.74 -12.22
N GLY A 150 -27.35 -4.29 -11.01
CA GLY A 150 -26.44 -4.36 -9.87
C GLY A 150 -26.36 -5.80 -9.36
N VAL A 151 -25.15 -6.35 -9.28
CA VAL A 151 -24.94 -7.74 -8.85
C VAL A 151 -24.04 -7.77 -7.62
N GLU A 152 -24.59 -8.22 -6.50
CA GLU A 152 -23.83 -8.36 -5.25
C GLU A 152 -23.05 -9.68 -5.20
N ASN A 153 -23.60 -10.74 -5.77
CA ASN A 153 -22.99 -12.07 -5.73
C ASN A 153 -21.96 -12.24 -6.86
N PRO A 154 -20.66 -12.46 -6.55
CA PRO A 154 -19.62 -12.57 -7.58
C PRO A 154 -19.81 -13.76 -8.54
N ARG A 155 -20.46 -14.84 -8.09
CA ARG A 155 -20.78 -15.99 -8.95
C ARG A 155 -21.79 -15.60 -10.01
N ASN A 156 -22.85 -14.87 -9.62
CA ASN A 156 -23.83 -14.37 -10.58
C ASN A 156 -23.21 -13.34 -11.54
N PHE A 157 -22.30 -12.50 -11.04
CA PHE A 157 -21.57 -11.56 -11.88
C PHE A 157 -20.70 -12.29 -12.92
N ARG A 158 -19.98 -13.33 -12.51
CA ARG A 158 -19.19 -14.18 -13.42
C ARG A 158 -20.06 -14.93 -14.43
N HIS A 159 -21.18 -15.48 -13.98
CA HIS A 159 -22.08 -16.35 -14.75
C HIS A 159 -23.34 -15.61 -15.22
N ILE A 160 -23.20 -14.36 -15.67
CA ILE A 160 -24.34 -13.49 -15.99
C ILE A 160 -25.26 -14.07 -17.10
N GLN A 161 -24.71 -14.89 -18.00
CA GLN A 161 -25.48 -15.57 -19.04
C GLN A 161 -26.50 -16.57 -18.46
N GLU A 162 -26.20 -17.20 -17.32
CA GLU A 162 -27.12 -18.11 -16.62
C GLU A 162 -28.31 -17.36 -16.01
N GLN A 163 -28.22 -16.03 -15.88
CA GLN A 163 -29.28 -15.17 -15.34
C GLN A 163 -30.15 -14.53 -16.42
N LYS A 164 -29.88 -14.81 -17.70
CA LYS A 164 -30.58 -14.19 -18.83
C LYS A 164 -32.10 -14.38 -18.75
N TYR A 165 -32.56 -15.55 -18.29
CA TYR A 165 -33.98 -15.89 -18.15
C TYR A 165 -34.78 -14.94 -17.23
N LEU A 166 -34.10 -14.16 -16.38
CA LEU A 166 -34.76 -13.18 -15.49
C LEU A 166 -35.16 -11.88 -16.21
N PHE A 167 -34.70 -11.69 -17.45
CA PHE A 167 -34.86 -10.45 -18.23
C PHE A 167 -35.44 -10.70 -19.62
N GLU A 168 -36.05 -11.87 -19.84
CA GLU A 168 -36.83 -12.23 -21.02
C GLU A 168 -38.30 -11.83 -20.87
#